data_AF-A0A6J4R9P1-F1
#
_entry.id   AF-A0A6J4R9P1-F1
#
_cell.length_a   1.000
_cell.length_b   1.000
_cell.length_c   1.000
_cell.angle_alpha   90.00
_cell.angle_beta   90.00
_cell.angle_gamma   90.00
#
_symmetry.space_group_name_H-M   'P 1'
#
loop_
_entity.id
_entity.type
_entity.pdbx_description
1 polymer ?
#
loop_
_entity_poly.entity_id
_entity_poly.type
_entity_poly.pdbx_seq_one_letter_code
_entity_poly.pdbx_strand_id
1 'polypeptide(L)' 'MTRAGEFETISERTTWDSFRRCSSFEKRSEAPEGIVESVEYAEPVEAFLPLLVIGQLAHIGKQAVFGLG' A
#
# COMPACT_ATOMS: atom_id res chain seq x y z
N MET A 1 9.35 -20.81 3.62
CA MET A 1 9.62 -19.37 3.47
C MET A 1 9.31 -18.98 2.04
N THR A 2 8.56 -17.90 1.82
CA THR A 2 8.32 -17.34 0.49
C THR A 2 9.49 -16.43 0.12
N ARG A 3 9.94 -16.46 -1.13
CA ARG A 3 11.10 -15.70 -1.64
C ARG A 3 11.07 -14.20 -1.34
N ALA A 4 9.88 -13.61 -1.17
CA ALA A 4 9.71 -12.19 -0.79
C ALA A 4 10.06 -11.88 0.68
N GLY A 5 10.10 -12.88 1.57
CA GLY A 5 10.47 -12.69 2.98
C GLY A 5 11.97 -12.79 3.23
N GLU A 6 12.78 -12.96 2.19
CA GLU A 6 14.25 -13.07 2.26
C GLU A 6 14.94 -11.70 2.13
N PHE A 7 14.17 -10.63 1.90
CA PHE A 7 14.68 -9.27 1.75
C PHE A 7 14.87 -8.58 3.09
N GLU A 8 15.99 -7.89 3.23
CA GLU A 8 16.27 -7.04 4.38
C GLU A 8 15.62 -5.67 4.18
N THR A 9 14.85 -5.23 5.18
CA THR A 9 14.32 -3.86 5.24
C THR A 9 15.41 -2.92 5.78
N ILE A 10 15.83 -1.97 4.96
CA ILE A 10 16.84 -0.95 5.31
C ILE A 10 16.21 0.16 6.15
N SER A 11 15.00 0.58 5.77
CA SER A 11 14.28 1.65 6.44
C SER A 11 12.78 1.47 6.30
N GLU A 12 12.05 1.87 7.33
CA GLU A 12 10.60 1.84 7.39
C GLU A 12 10.12 3.14 8.06
N ARG A 13 9.20 3.83 7.39
CA ARG A 13 8.49 4.98 7.93
C ARG A 13 7.00 4.74 7.83
N THR A 14 6.44 4.25 8.91
CA THR A 14 5.03 3.91 9.03
C THR A 14 4.29 4.97 9.80
N THR A 15 3.21 5.49 9.24
CA THR A 15 2.25 6.33 9.94
C THR A 15 0.84 5.78 9.73
N TRP A 16 0.06 5.78 10.80
CA TRP A 16 -1.36 5.50 10.72
C TRP A 16 -2.10 6.79 10.38
N ASP A 17 -2.87 6.78 9.30
CA ASP A 17 -3.68 7.92 8.92
C ASP A 17 -5.16 7.53 8.81
N SER A 18 -6.00 8.47 9.22
CA SER A 18 -7.44 8.34 9.17
C SER A 18 -7.98 9.54 8.41
N PHE A 19 -8.63 9.29 7.28
CA PHE A 19 -9.23 10.36 6.48
C PHE A 19 -10.71 10.13 6.30
N ARG A 20 -11.47 11.22 6.19
CA ARG A 20 -12.91 11.14 6.02
C ARG A 20 -13.25 11.00 4.54
N ARG A 21 -13.99 9.95 4.18
CA ARG A 21 -14.56 9.80 2.85
C ARG A 21 -16.05 10.14 2.88
N CYS A 22 -16.45 11.07 2.02
CA CYS A 22 -17.85 11.40 1.79
C CYS A 22 -18.30 10.78 0.47
N SER A 23 -19.18 9.78 0.52
CA SER A 23 -19.80 9.20 -0.67
C SER A 23 -21.22 9.72 -0.83
N SER A 24 -21.51 10.36 -1.98
CA SER A 24 -22.88 10.76 -2.34
C SER A 24 -23.78 9.55 -2.62
N PHE A 25 -23.19 8.39 -2.92
CA PHE A 25 -23.91 7.18 -3.32
C PHE A 25 -24.55 6.45 -2.12
N GLU A 26 -23.87 6.38 -0.98
CA GLU A 26 -24.37 5.68 0.22
C GLU A 26 -24.88 6.62 1.33
N LYS A 27 -24.79 7.95 1.15
CA LYS A 27 -25.09 8.95 2.22
C LYS A 27 -24.44 8.60 3.57
N ARG A 28 -23.33 7.88 3.54
CA ARG A 28 -22.53 7.49 4.70
C ARG A 28 -21.18 8.17 4.63
N SER A 29 -20.79 8.70 5.78
CA SER A 29 -19.44 9.15 6.06
C SER A 29 -18.75 7.98 6.74
N GLU A 30 -17.82 7.35 6.03
CA GLU A 30 -16.91 6.36 6.62
C GLU A 30 -15.56 7.05 6.83
N ALA A 31 -14.88 6.68 7.92
CA ALA A 31 -13.49 7.04 8.16
C ALA A 31 -12.64 5.81 7.79
N PRO A 32 -12.29 5.62 6.51
CA PRO A 32 -11.27 4.65 6.18
C PRO A 32 -9.99 5.00 6.93
N GLU A 33 -9.45 3.99 7.60
CA GLU A 33 -8.16 4.04 8.26
C GLU A 33 -7.19 3.21 7.42
N GLY A 34 -5.98 3.72 7.30
CA GLY A 34 -4.96 3.09 6.48
C GLY A 34 -3.57 3.41 6.98
N ILE A 35 -2.64 2.64 6.45
CA ILE A 35 -1.23 2.85 6.69
C ILE A 35 -0.68 3.67 5.54
N VAL A 36 0.04 4.75 5.87
CA VAL A 36 0.90 5.49 4.95
C VAL A 36 2.33 5.11 5.29
N GLU A 37 2.95 4.34 4.41
CA GLU A 37 4.25 3.73 4.63
C GLU A 37 5.23 4.07 3.51
N SER A 38 6.50 4.25 3.89
CA SER A 38 7.63 4.19 2.98
C SER A 38 8.60 3.14 3.49
N VAL A 39 8.93 2.17 2.64
CA VAL A 39 9.82 1.05 2.99
C VAL A 39 10.93 0.97 1.95
N GLU A 40 12.17 0.82 2.42
CA GLU A 40 13.36 0.61 1.60
C GLU A 40 13.87 -0.82 1.83
N TYR A 41 14.10 -1.57 0.75
CA TYR A 41 14.61 -2.94 0.80
C TYR A 41 16.02 -3.03 0.21
N ALA A 42 16.84 -3.91 0.75
CA ALA A 42 18.15 -4.23 0.18
C ALA A 42 18.03 -5.04 -1.12
N GLU A 43 18.92 -4.77 -2.07
CA GLU A 43 19.03 -5.56 -3.32
C GLU A 43 19.32 -7.04 -3.03
N PRO A 44 18.89 -7.99 -3.89
CA PRO A 44 18.40 -7.82 -5.27
C PRO A 44 16.87 -7.93 -5.44
N VAL A 45 16.17 -6.79 -5.59
CA VAL A 45 14.69 -6.72 -5.70
C VAL A 45 14.14 -6.92 -7.12
N GLU A 46 15.00 -7.17 -8.11
CA GLU A 46 14.67 -7.15 -9.54
C GLU A 46 13.60 -8.16 -9.91
N ALA A 47 13.59 -9.32 -9.25
CA ALA A 47 12.59 -10.36 -9.44
C ALA A 47 11.16 -9.90 -9.10
N PHE A 48 11.03 -8.87 -8.26
CA PHE A 48 9.75 -8.32 -7.80
C PHE A 48 9.43 -6.94 -8.41
N LEU A 49 10.39 -6.29 -9.09
CA LEU A 49 10.17 -5.00 -9.76
C LEU A 49 8.93 -4.99 -10.67
N PRO A 50 8.65 -6.02 -11.51
CA PRO A 50 7.44 -6.01 -12.33
C PRO A 50 6.15 -5.92 -11.50
N LEU A 51 6.11 -6.57 -10.33
CA LEU A 51 4.95 -6.54 -9.44
C LEU A 51 4.81 -5.18 -8.77
N LEU A 52 5.92 -4.57 -8.34
CA LEU A 52 5.95 -3.22 -7.77
C LEU A 52 5.49 -2.17 -8.79
N VAL A 53 5.95 -2.27 -10.04
CA VAL A 53 5.54 -1.37 -11.13
C VAL A 53 4.05 -1.52 -11.45
N ILE A 54 3.52 -2.74 -11.49
CA ILE A 54 2.06 -2.95 -11.66
C ILE A 54 1.30 -2.34 -10.48
N GLY A 55 1.83 -2.45 -9.27
CA GLY A 55 1.25 -1.84 -8.07
C GLY A 55 1.04 -0.34 -8.18
N GLN A 56 1.96 0.36 -8.84
CA GLN A 56 1.84 1.82 -9.07
C GLN A 56 0.65 2.19 -9.96
N LEU A 57 0.20 1.28 -10.82
CA LEU A 57 -0.91 1.51 -11.75
C LEU A 57 -2.24 0.97 -11.21
N ALA A 58 -2.20 -0.18 -10.55
CA ALA A 58 -3.39 -0.88 -10.08
C ALA A 58 -3.82 -0.47 -8.67
N HIS A 59 -2.93 0.18 -7.91
CA HIS A 59 -2.98 0.27 -6.45
C HIS A 59 -2.97 -1.13 -5.80
N ILE A 60 -2.55 -1.21 -4.53
CA ILE A 60 -2.47 -2.50 -3.82
C ILE A 60 -3.23 -2.45 -2.52
N GLY A 61 -4.08 -3.46 -2.30
CA GLY A 61 -4.71 -3.72 -1.02
C GLY A 61 -6.23 -3.60 -1.05
N LYS A 62 -6.81 -3.54 0.15
CA LYS A 62 -8.26 -3.46 0.32
C LYS A 62 -8.74 -2.10 -0.18
N GLN A 63 -9.88 -2.09 -0.88
CA GLN A 63 -10.51 -0.86 -1.37
C GLN A 63 -9.69 -0.05 -2.39
N ALA A 64 -8.73 -0.69 -3.09
CA ALA A 64 -7.96 -0.07 -4.18
C ALA A 64 -8.82 0.61 -5.26
N VAL A 65 -9.96 0.00 -5.60
CA VAL A 65 -10.96 0.56 -6.54
C VAL A 65 -11.56 1.91 -6.10
N PHE A 66 -11.35 2.30 -4.85
CA PHE A 66 -11.81 3.57 -4.28
C PHE A 66 -10.69 4.60 -4.12
N GLY A 67 -9.50 4.36 -4.71
CA GLY A 67 -8.35 5.26 -4.67
C GLY A 67 -7.50 5.12 -3.41
N LEU A 68 -7.52 3.94 -2.79
CA LEU A 68 -6.65 3.56 -1.66
C LEU A 68 -5.50 2.66 -2.14
N GLY A 69 -4.40 2.62 -1.38
CA GLY A 69 -3.22 1.81 -1.70
C GLY A 69 -2.44 2.32 -2.91
#